data_AF-A0A931IPL9-F1
#
_entry.id   AF-A0A931IPL9-F1
#
_cell.length_a   1.000
_cell.length_b   1.000
_cell.length_c   1.000
_cell.angle_alpha   90.00
_cell.angle_beta   90.00
_cell.angle_gamma   90.00
#
_symmetry.space_group_name_H-M   'P 1'
#
loop_
_entity.id
_entity.type
_entity.pdbx_description
1 polymer ?
#
loop_
_entity_poly.entity_id
_entity_poly.type
_entity_poly.pdbx_seq_one_letter_code
_entity_poly.pdbx_strand_id
1 'polypeptide(L)'
;MESELLWTQLDIKWAIQKRSHWIPLDASKHKFALPFMDDYFESEFGFERLRAILKKHGVNEVYELRELTSSPEYELEVSAFYPTYDFDGEGFWCSKEMDWVIYVSHENSITIGGEWLINMVKEVWPNWESRLWLDWKERLARGI
;
A
#
# COMPACT_ATOMS: atom_id res chain seq x y z
N MET A 1 12.78 19.59 4.47
CA MET A 1 11.39 19.77 4.97
C MET A 1 10.85 18.43 5.45
N GLU A 2 9.73 18.39 6.17
CA GLU A 2 9.13 17.15 6.71
C GLU A 2 8.86 16.09 5.64
N SER A 3 8.32 16.50 4.49
CA SER A 3 8.14 15.67 3.28
C SER A 3 9.40 14.90 2.86
N GLU A 4 10.54 15.61 2.71
CA GLU A 4 11.80 15.00 2.30
C GLU A 4 12.30 13.97 3.31
N LEU A 5 12.02 14.21 4.60
CA LEU A 5 12.35 13.27 5.67
C LEU A 5 11.54 11.99 5.53
N LEU A 6 10.22 12.08 5.28
CA LEU A 6 9.36 10.92 5.10
C LEU A 6 9.79 10.09 3.88
N TRP A 7 10.06 10.73 2.74
CA TRP A 7 10.60 10.04 1.56
C TRP A 7 11.94 9.35 1.83
N THR A 8 12.84 10.02 2.57
CA THR A 8 14.13 9.44 2.95
C THR A 8 13.95 8.21 3.84
N GLN A 9 13.01 8.24 4.78
CA GLN A 9 12.73 7.10 5.66
C GLN A 9 12.07 5.95 4.91
N LEU A 10 11.18 6.23 3.95
CA LEU A 10 10.62 5.22 3.04
C LEU A 10 11.70 4.52 2.21
N ASP A 11 12.68 5.25 1.69
CA ASP A 11 13.82 4.64 0.99
C ASP A 11 14.65 3.76 1.93
N ILE A 12 15.03 4.28 3.10
CA ILE A 12 15.84 3.56 4.09
C ILE A 12 15.17 2.26 4.55
N LYS A 13 13.85 2.27 4.80
CA LYS A 13 13.14 1.12 5.35
C LYS A 13 12.58 0.17 4.31
N TRP A 14 12.10 0.70 3.20
CA TRP A 14 11.32 -0.05 2.23
C TRP A 14 11.95 -0.07 0.83
N ALA A 15 13.07 0.63 0.61
CA ALA A 15 13.67 0.86 -0.71
C ALA A 15 12.66 1.45 -1.71
N ILE A 16 11.76 2.30 -1.20
CA ILE A 16 10.81 3.09 -1.98
C ILE A 16 11.49 4.41 -2.30
N GLN A 17 11.89 4.56 -3.56
CA GLN A 17 12.50 5.79 -4.07
C GLN A 17 11.48 6.55 -4.89
N LYS A 18 11.48 7.88 -4.74
CA LYS A 18 10.62 8.76 -5.52
C LYS A 18 10.86 8.50 -7.02
N ARG A 19 9.79 8.23 -7.78
CA ARG A 19 9.80 7.94 -9.23
C ARG A 19 10.55 6.67 -9.63
N SER A 20 10.70 5.73 -8.71
CA SER A 20 11.23 4.39 -9.02
C SER A 20 10.18 3.34 -8.79
N HIS A 21 10.28 2.26 -9.55
CA HIS A 21 9.37 1.14 -9.39
C HIS A 21 9.64 0.45 -8.04
N TRP A 22 8.56 0.10 -7.35
CA TRP A 22 8.59 -0.76 -6.18
C TRP A 22 7.90 -2.09 -6.50
N ILE A 23 7.37 -2.74 -5.47
CA ILE A 23 6.58 -3.96 -5.56
C ILE A 23 5.19 -3.58 -6.08
N PRO A 24 4.67 -4.22 -7.14
CA PRO A 24 5.05 -5.56 -7.62
C PRO A 24 6.06 -5.66 -8.77
N LEU A 25 6.47 -4.55 -9.38
CA LEU A 25 7.33 -4.58 -10.57
C LEU A 25 8.81 -4.93 -10.27
N ASP A 26 9.27 -4.68 -9.05
CA ASP A 26 10.58 -5.09 -8.55
C ASP A 26 10.45 -6.25 -7.54
N ALA A 27 10.40 -7.47 -8.07
CA ALA A 27 10.28 -8.69 -7.27
C ALA A 27 11.46 -8.91 -6.29
N SER A 28 12.61 -8.24 -6.47
CA SER A 28 13.73 -8.34 -5.52
C SER A 28 13.36 -7.79 -4.14
N LYS A 29 12.35 -6.91 -4.08
CA LYS A 29 11.86 -6.26 -2.87
C LYS A 29 10.73 -7.03 -2.16
N HIS A 30 10.15 -8.07 -2.77
CA HIS A 30 9.02 -8.88 -2.25
C HIS A 30 9.19 -9.46 -0.83
N LYS A 31 10.41 -9.49 -0.27
CA LYS A 31 10.66 -10.04 1.07
C LYS A 31 10.00 -9.24 2.20
N PHE A 32 9.56 -8.01 1.94
CA PHE A 32 9.07 -7.10 2.97
C PHE A 32 7.60 -6.69 2.79
N ALA A 33 7.01 -6.96 1.62
CA ALA A 33 5.64 -6.56 1.33
C ALA A 33 4.95 -7.55 0.40
N LEU A 34 3.62 -7.56 0.46
CA LEU A 34 2.77 -8.46 -0.30
C LEU A 34 1.83 -7.66 -1.20
N PRO A 35 1.97 -7.76 -2.53
CA PRO A 35 1.08 -7.10 -3.48
C PRO A 35 -0.19 -7.92 -3.70
N PHE A 36 -1.32 -7.24 -3.64
CA PHE A 36 -2.64 -7.78 -3.97
C PHE A 36 -3.20 -7.05 -5.20
N MET A 37 -4.09 -7.72 -5.91
CA MET A 37 -4.93 -7.14 -6.95
C MET A 37 -5.93 -6.15 -6.32
N ASP A 38 -5.89 -4.88 -6.72
CA ASP A 38 -6.68 -3.81 -6.09
C ASP A 38 -8.21 -3.93 -6.36
N ASP A 39 -8.57 -4.45 -7.53
CA ASP A 39 -9.93 -4.74 -7.99
C ASP A 39 -10.71 -5.68 -7.04
N TYR A 40 -10.01 -6.61 -6.39
CA TYR A 40 -10.60 -7.49 -5.37
C TYR A 40 -10.49 -6.95 -3.95
N PHE A 41 -9.55 -6.02 -3.71
CA PHE A 41 -9.25 -5.57 -2.37
C PHE A 41 -10.44 -4.82 -1.76
N GLU A 42 -11.00 -3.82 -2.46
CA GLU A 42 -12.15 -3.09 -1.90
C GLU A 42 -13.39 -3.99 -1.79
N SER A 43 -13.69 -4.78 -2.82
CA SER A 43 -14.93 -5.57 -2.90
C SER A 43 -14.96 -6.76 -1.94
N GLU A 44 -13.82 -7.42 -1.68
CA GLU A 44 -13.74 -8.59 -0.81
C GLU A 44 -13.20 -8.26 0.60
N PHE A 45 -12.19 -7.39 0.68
CA PHE A 45 -11.57 -7.01 1.95
C PHE A 45 -12.12 -5.69 2.52
N GLY A 46 -12.19 -4.64 1.72
CA GLY A 46 -12.79 -3.35 2.07
C GLY A 46 -11.91 -2.43 2.92
N PHE A 47 -11.89 -1.15 2.55
CA PHE A 47 -11.11 -0.14 3.27
C PHE A 47 -11.61 0.15 4.69
N GLU A 48 -12.91 -0.04 4.97
CA GLU A 48 -13.44 0.05 6.34
C GLU A 48 -12.80 -0.96 7.28
N ARG A 49 -12.61 -2.19 6.80
CA ARG A 49 -11.97 -3.25 7.57
C ARG A 49 -10.50 -2.95 7.79
N LEU A 50 -9.81 -2.44 6.76
CA LEU A 50 -8.44 -1.99 6.88
C LEU A 50 -8.29 -0.89 7.94
N ARG A 51 -9.15 0.13 7.91
CA ARG A 51 -9.20 1.18 8.94
C ARG A 51 -9.43 0.60 10.34
N ALA A 52 -10.33 -0.38 10.48
CA ALA A 52 -10.59 -1.04 11.75
C ALA A 52 -9.36 -1.81 12.28
N ILE A 53 -8.61 -2.48 11.40
CA ILE A 53 -7.36 -3.17 11.76
C ILE A 53 -6.32 -2.16 12.26
N LEU A 54 -6.10 -1.06 11.52
CA LEU A 54 -5.19 0.00 11.90
C LEU A 54 -5.56 0.59 13.27
N LYS A 55 -6.84 0.96 13.47
CA LYS A 55 -7.34 1.48 14.76
C LYS A 55 -7.18 0.49 15.90
N LYS A 56 -7.47 -0.79 15.68
CA LYS A 56 -7.29 -1.85 16.69
C LYS A 56 -5.82 -2.02 17.11
N HIS A 57 -4.90 -1.74 16.20
CA HIS A 57 -3.46 -1.74 16.47
C HIS A 57 -2.95 -0.44 17.12
N GLY A 58 -3.81 0.55 17.34
CA GLY A 58 -3.46 1.83 17.97
C GLY A 58 -3.01 2.91 16.98
N VAL A 59 -3.16 2.68 15.67
CA VAL A 59 -2.89 3.70 14.65
C VAL A 59 -4.05 4.69 14.62
N ASN A 60 -3.76 5.97 14.86
CA ASN A 60 -4.75 7.06 14.80
C ASN A 60 -4.52 7.99 13.61
N GLU A 61 -3.28 8.10 13.16
CA GLU A 61 -2.82 8.97 12.08
C GLU A 61 -2.04 8.17 11.03
N VAL A 62 -2.10 8.63 9.79
CA VAL A 62 -1.42 8.06 8.63
C VAL A 62 -0.81 9.19 7.83
N TYR A 63 0.45 9.03 7.40
CA TYR A 63 1.05 9.93 6.42
C TYR A 63 0.70 9.47 5.01
N GLU A 64 0.13 10.34 4.21
CA GLU A 64 -0.11 10.16 2.78
C GLU A 64 0.94 10.93 1.98
N LEU A 65 1.64 10.20 1.12
CA LEU A 65 2.57 10.74 0.15
C LEU A 65 2.15 10.36 -1.27
N ARG A 66 2.42 11.26 -2.21
CA ARG A 66 2.06 11.09 -3.62
C ARG A 66 3.30 11.16 -4.51
N GLU A 67 3.30 10.35 -5.56
CA GLU A 67 4.41 10.30 -6.52
C GLU A 67 4.65 11.67 -7.19
N LEU A 68 3.56 12.33 -7.59
CA LEU A 68 3.61 13.60 -8.30
C LEU A 68 4.03 14.74 -7.38
N THR A 69 5.06 15.49 -7.76
CA THR A 69 5.59 16.61 -6.96
C THR A 69 4.63 17.79 -6.85
N SER A 70 3.60 17.85 -7.68
CA SER A 70 2.53 18.84 -7.61
C SER A 70 1.48 18.51 -6.55
N SER A 71 1.46 17.26 -6.08
CA SER A 71 0.44 16.77 -5.18
C SER A 71 0.86 17.02 -3.73
N PRO A 72 -0.05 17.53 -2.89
CA PRO A 72 0.22 17.74 -1.48
C PRO A 72 0.43 16.40 -0.76
N GLU A 73 1.19 16.46 0.33
CA GLU A 73 1.35 15.35 1.27
C GLU A 73 0.60 15.69 2.55
N TYR A 74 0.01 14.69 3.19
CA TYR A 74 -0.92 14.89 4.30
C TYR A 74 -0.60 14.03 5.50
N GLU A 75 -0.85 14.56 6.69
CA GLU A 75 -1.11 13.77 7.89
C GLU A 75 -2.62 13.66 8.05
N LEU A 76 -3.14 12.44 7.97
CA LEU A 76 -4.56 12.14 7.97
C LEU A 76 -4.94 11.36 9.22
N GLU A 77 -6.11 11.64 9.79
CA GLU A 77 -6.73 10.68 10.69
C GLU A 77 -7.02 9.37 9.93
N VAL A 78 -6.87 8.22 10.59
CA VAL A 78 -7.21 6.91 10.00
C VAL A 78 -8.67 6.86 9.52
N SER A 79 -9.57 7.69 10.05
CA SER A 79 -10.94 7.84 9.53
C SER A 79 -11.00 8.29 8.07
N ALA A 80 -10.08 9.17 7.66
CA ALA A 80 -10.01 9.76 6.34
C ALA A 80 -9.11 8.96 5.38
N PHE A 81 -8.38 7.97 5.89
CA PHE A 81 -7.51 7.11 5.11
C PHE A 81 -8.28 6.30 4.05
N TYR A 82 -7.90 6.50 2.78
CA TYR A 82 -8.51 5.88 1.61
C TYR A 82 -7.42 5.57 0.56
N PRO A 83 -6.85 4.35 0.55
CA PRO A 83 -5.69 4.03 -0.28
C PRO A 83 -6.11 3.75 -1.73
N THR A 84 -6.02 4.76 -2.60
CA THR A 84 -6.33 4.62 -4.02
C THR A 84 -5.34 5.31 -4.93
N TYR A 85 -5.09 4.70 -6.09
CA TYR A 85 -4.52 5.40 -7.23
C TYR A 85 -5.56 6.40 -7.77
N ASP A 86 -5.16 7.64 -7.97
CA ASP A 86 -6.01 8.71 -8.49
C ASP A 86 -5.22 9.65 -9.41
N PHE A 87 -5.75 10.84 -9.67
CA PHE A 87 -5.11 11.82 -10.55
C PHE A 87 -3.77 12.35 -10.01
N ASP A 88 -3.51 12.18 -8.71
CA ASP A 88 -2.24 12.52 -8.06
C ASP A 88 -1.18 11.43 -8.20
N GLY A 89 -1.50 10.36 -8.94
CA GLY A 89 -0.60 9.26 -9.27
C GLY A 89 -0.57 8.18 -8.19
N GLU A 90 0.58 7.53 -8.06
CA GLU A 90 0.75 6.48 -7.05
C GLU A 90 0.73 7.06 -5.63
N GLY A 91 0.09 6.31 -4.73
CA GLY A 91 -0.09 6.72 -3.35
C GLY A 91 0.66 5.82 -2.38
N PHE A 92 1.23 6.43 -1.34
CA PHE A 92 1.96 5.77 -0.28
C PHE A 92 1.38 6.21 1.06
N TRP A 93 1.01 5.25 1.89
CA TRP A 93 0.48 5.49 3.23
C TRP A 93 1.34 4.77 4.24
N CYS A 94 1.77 5.45 5.29
CA CYS A 94 2.63 4.85 6.31
C CYS A 94 2.40 5.42 7.71
N SER A 95 2.87 4.68 8.70
CA SER A 95 3.12 5.17 10.05
C SER A 95 4.26 6.20 10.10
N LYS A 96 4.33 6.98 11.18
CA LYS A 96 5.48 7.82 11.49
C LYS A 96 6.79 7.03 11.65
N GLU A 97 6.71 5.86 12.26
CA GLU A 97 7.85 4.99 12.59
C GLU A 97 8.32 4.14 11.40
N MET A 98 7.61 4.22 10.26
CA MET A 98 7.76 3.36 9.09
C MET A 98 7.71 1.86 9.42
N ASP A 99 6.88 1.46 10.40
CA ASP A 99 6.71 0.05 10.78
C ASP A 99 5.79 -0.71 9.80
N TRP A 100 4.96 0.02 9.05
CA TRP A 100 4.20 -0.47 7.91
C TRP A 100 4.13 0.57 6.78
N VAL A 101 3.81 0.08 5.58
CA VAL A 101 3.53 0.91 4.40
C VAL A 101 2.44 0.26 3.56
N ILE A 102 1.57 1.07 2.97
CA ILE A 102 0.60 0.67 1.96
C ILE A 102 0.91 1.47 0.71
N TYR A 103 1.02 0.79 -0.42
CA TYR A 103 1.32 1.41 -1.70
C TYR A 103 0.27 1.00 -2.71
N VAL A 104 -0.34 1.99 -3.39
CA VAL A 104 -1.28 1.73 -4.47
C VAL A 104 -0.73 2.32 -5.76
N SER A 105 -0.63 1.47 -6.77
CA SER A 105 0.05 1.78 -8.03
C SER A 105 -0.90 1.78 -9.22
N HIS A 106 -0.43 2.31 -10.34
CA HIS A 106 -1.14 2.25 -11.62
C HIS A 106 -1.22 0.82 -12.22
N GLU A 107 -0.55 -0.15 -11.61
CA GLU A 107 -0.50 -1.55 -12.06
C GLU A 107 -1.63 -2.41 -11.47
N ASN A 108 -2.74 -1.80 -11.06
CA ASN A 108 -3.86 -2.50 -10.40
C ASN A 108 -3.41 -3.30 -9.18
N SER A 109 -2.56 -2.67 -8.36
CA SER A 109 -1.98 -3.28 -7.18
C SER A 109 -2.18 -2.44 -5.93
N ILE A 110 -2.50 -3.11 -4.83
CA ILE A 110 -2.32 -2.60 -3.49
C ILE A 110 -1.31 -3.48 -2.75
N THR A 111 -0.17 -2.91 -2.41
CA THR A 111 0.94 -3.58 -1.74
C THR A 111 0.91 -3.24 -0.25
N ILE A 112 0.88 -4.27 0.58
CA ILE A 112 0.92 -4.15 2.04
C ILE A 112 2.30 -4.56 2.54
N GLY A 113 3.03 -3.63 3.14
CA GLY A 113 4.31 -3.83 3.83
C GLY A 113 4.14 -3.76 5.35
N GLY A 114 4.87 -4.61 6.07
CA GLY A 114 4.81 -4.70 7.53
C GLY A 114 4.24 -6.03 7.99
N GLU A 115 5.03 -6.81 8.71
CA GLU A 115 4.68 -8.19 9.08
C GLU A 115 3.36 -8.28 9.85
N TRP A 116 3.15 -7.40 10.83
CA TRP A 116 1.94 -7.40 11.63
C TRP A 116 0.70 -7.11 10.79
N LEU A 117 0.79 -6.13 9.87
CA LEU A 117 -0.33 -5.71 9.05
C LEU A 117 -0.67 -6.78 8.02
N ILE A 118 0.34 -7.37 7.39
CA ILE A 118 0.19 -8.51 6.48
C ILE A 118 -0.49 -9.67 7.21
N ASN A 119 -0.06 -10.02 8.42
CA ASN A 119 -0.65 -11.13 9.18
C ASN A 119 -2.13 -10.87 9.52
N MET A 120 -2.48 -9.64 9.91
CA MET A 120 -3.87 -9.26 10.15
C MET A 120 -4.73 -9.31 8.88
N VAL A 121 -4.20 -8.89 7.73
CA VAL A 121 -4.91 -8.99 6.44
C VAL A 121 -5.17 -10.47 6.11
N LYS A 122 -4.16 -11.33 6.23
CA LYS A 122 -4.29 -12.77 5.96
C LYS A 122 -5.27 -13.49 6.89
N GLU A 123 -5.30 -13.10 8.16
CA GLU A 123 -6.22 -13.69 9.15
C GLU A 123 -7.69 -13.38 8.80
N VAL A 124 -7.97 -12.19 8.27
CA VAL A 124 -9.35 -11.70 8.08
C VAL A 124 -9.83 -11.80 6.63
N TRP A 125 -8.94 -11.98 5.65
CA TRP A 125 -9.29 -12.13 4.22
C TRP A 125 -9.21 -13.60 3.77
N PRO A 126 -10.34 -14.33 3.70
CA PRO A 126 -10.33 -15.69 3.19
C PRO A 126 -9.84 -15.74 1.74
N ASN A 127 -9.05 -16.76 1.41
CA ASN A 127 -8.51 -16.99 0.06
C ASN A 127 -7.64 -15.84 -0.49
N TRP A 128 -7.01 -15.03 0.37
CA TRP A 128 -6.13 -13.94 -0.04
C TRP A 128 -5.02 -14.39 -1.02
N GLU A 129 -4.60 -15.65 -0.97
CA GLU A 129 -3.58 -16.22 -1.86
C GLU A 129 -4.01 -16.14 -3.33
N SER A 130 -5.32 -16.27 -3.59
CA SER A 130 -5.89 -16.16 -4.93
C SER A 130 -6.08 -14.71 -5.40
N ARG A 131 -5.74 -13.74 -4.53
CA ARG A 131 -5.82 -12.29 -4.76
C ARG A 131 -4.46 -11.62 -4.82
N LEU A 132 -3.39 -12.41 -4.74
CA LEU A 132 -2.04 -11.91 -4.99
C LEU A 132 -1.95 -11.29 -6.37
N TRP A 133 -1.18 -10.21 -6.46
CA TRP A 133 -1.05 -9.46 -7.70
C TRP A 133 -0.56 -10.34 -8.84
N LEU A 134 -1.16 -10.11 -10.01
CA LEU A 134 -0.83 -10.76 -11.26
C LEU A 134 -0.57 -9.66 -12.28
N ASP A 135 0.52 -9.81 -13.03
CA ASP A 135 0.77 -8.91 -14.14
C ASP A 135 -0.33 -9.04 -15.22
N TRP A 136 -0.40 -8.06 -16.12
CA TRP A 136 -1.44 -8.04 -17.16
C TRP A 136 -1.40 -9.26 -18.09
N LYS A 137 -0.25 -9.91 -18.28
CA LYS A 137 -0.13 -11.11 -19.12
C LYS A 137 -0.71 -12.31 -18.42
N GLU A 138 -0.46 -12.45 -17.13
CA GLU A 138 -1.03 -13.50 -16.29
C GLU A 138 -2.53 -13.34 -16.15
N ARG A 139 -3.02 -12.11 -15.93
CA ARG A 139 -4.46 -11.82 -15.93
C ARG A 139 -5.11 -12.24 -17.25
N LEU A 140 -4.54 -11.81 -18.38
CA LEU A 140 -5.01 -12.19 -19.71
C LEU A 140 -5.02 -13.71 -19.94
N ALA A 141 -3.97 -14.42 -19.50
CA ALA A 141 -3.88 -15.87 -19.63
C ALA A 141 -4.93 -16.62 -18.79
N ARG A 142 -5.37 -16.02 -17.68
CA ARG A 142 -6.39 -16.57 -16.78
C ARG A 142 -7.82 -16.12 -17.14
N GLY A 143 -7.97 -15.18 -18.07
CA GLY A 143 -9.27 -14.64 -18.47
C GLY A 143 -9.94 -13.81 -17.37
N ILE A 144 -9.12 -13.13 -16.55
CA ILE A 144 -9.55 -12.17 -15.53
C ILE A 144 -9.14 -10.76 -15.90
#